data_AF-A0AAW7HFY4-F1
#
_entry.id   AF-A0AAW7HFY4-F1
#
_cell.length_a   1.000
_cell.length_b   1.000
_cell.length_c   1.000
_cell.angle_alpha   90.00
_cell.angle_beta   90.00
_cell.angle_gamma   90.00
#
_symmetry.space_group_name_H-M   'P 1'
#
loop_
_entity.id
_entity.type
_entity.pdbx_description
1 polymer ?
#
loop_
_entity_poly.entity_id
_entity_poly.type
_entity_poly.pdbx_seq_one_letter_code
_entity_poly.pdbx_strand_id
1 'polypeptide(L)'
;MSNLFGVSQGVIPCPIIGYDRWDIVEYKEAIKSINLGEGQFFSIRLDSVALEDMLDPDYFNEIIEDITVETGLEPASTPVIIDLADISNKSVSDAIETIQQAYEHMRSVGFTYIIAIGSSIPASVNLAVKTKDSSGTIFRKEILAWKGFLQAFPKASLYFGDYGVRNPRAAENIIAPDMNGKIRYTIENSYFIARGHSLRQDNKTAQNNVLAKAIVDSHHYMGANFSWGDSRIMDCSQGLFVGSPTTWISIDTNHHISSLTTEIYEFTSQLAATVSRTEKA
;
A
#
# COMPACT_ATOMS: atom_id res chain seq x y z
N MET A 1 -12.04 -21.81 -19.39
CA MET A 1 -10.98 -21.88 -18.36
C MET A 1 -10.22 -20.57 -18.38
N SER A 2 -10.54 -19.65 -17.47
CA SER A 2 -9.75 -18.44 -17.26
C SER A 2 -8.53 -18.82 -16.41
N ASN A 3 -7.42 -19.14 -17.07
CA ASN A 3 -6.15 -19.30 -16.35
C ASN A 3 -5.74 -17.93 -15.80
N LEU A 4 -5.55 -17.83 -14.49
CA LEU A 4 -5.08 -16.60 -13.85
C LEU A 4 -3.65 -16.28 -14.34
N PHE A 5 -3.40 -15.01 -14.67
CA PHE A 5 -2.09 -14.54 -15.14
C PHE A 5 -1.00 -14.75 -14.06
N GLY A 6 0.22 -15.12 -14.49
CA GLY A 6 1.41 -15.19 -13.62
C GLY A 6 1.77 -16.57 -13.07
N VAL A 7 0.90 -17.57 -13.20
CA VAL A 7 1.17 -18.94 -12.71
C VAL A 7 2.44 -19.56 -13.33
N SER A 8 2.70 -19.27 -14.61
CA SER A 8 3.92 -19.74 -15.30
C SER A 8 5.22 -19.11 -14.79
N GLN A 9 5.14 -18.05 -13.97
CA GLN A 9 6.28 -17.39 -13.34
C GLN A 9 6.42 -17.74 -11.85
N GLY A 10 5.66 -18.74 -11.35
CA GLY A 10 5.67 -19.14 -9.95
C GLY A 10 4.89 -18.21 -9.02
N VAL A 11 4.07 -17.30 -9.56
CA VAL A 11 3.18 -16.45 -8.78
C VAL A 11 1.87 -17.21 -8.52
N ILE A 12 1.38 -17.15 -7.28
CA ILE A 12 0.08 -17.70 -6.89
C ILE A 12 -0.94 -16.55 -6.89
N PRO A 13 -1.74 -16.39 -7.95
CA PRO A 13 -2.76 -15.34 -8.00
C PRO A 13 -3.93 -15.67 -7.08
N CYS A 14 -4.27 -14.75 -6.20
CA CYS A 14 -5.43 -14.82 -5.32
C CYS A 14 -6.46 -13.76 -5.76
N PRO A 15 -7.61 -14.16 -6.31
CA PRO A 15 -8.61 -13.20 -6.80
C PRO A 15 -9.23 -12.38 -5.66
N ILE A 16 -9.56 -11.13 -5.96
CA ILE A 16 -10.20 -10.20 -5.01
C ILE A 16 -11.64 -9.93 -5.46
N ILE A 17 -12.59 -10.18 -4.56
CA ILE A 17 -13.99 -9.82 -4.70
C ILE A 17 -14.15 -8.36 -4.28
N GLY A 18 -14.64 -7.51 -5.17
CA GLY A 18 -14.99 -6.12 -4.89
C GLY A 18 -16.43 -6.04 -4.39
N TYR A 19 -16.61 -5.55 -3.17
CA TYR A 19 -17.93 -5.32 -2.59
C TYR A 19 -18.79 -4.40 -3.48
N ASP A 20 -18.19 -3.33 -4.01
CA ASP A 20 -18.82 -2.33 -4.90
C ASP A 20 -19.46 -2.89 -6.18
N ARG A 21 -18.99 -4.06 -6.62
CA ARG A 21 -19.43 -4.72 -7.84
C ARG A 21 -20.32 -5.92 -7.59
N TRP A 22 -20.59 -6.26 -6.34
CA TRP A 22 -21.30 -7.50 -6.02
C TRP A 22 -22.68 -7.54 -6.65
N ASP A 23 -23.44 -6.44 -6.68
CA ASP A 23 -24.78 -6.42 -7.30
C ASP A 23 -24.79 -6.55 -8.83
N ILE A 24 -23.62 -6.53 -9.48
CA ILE A 24 -23.52 -6.71 -10.94
C ILE A 24 -23.57 -8.21 -11.26
N VAL A 25 -24.67 -8.66 -11.88
CA VAL A 25 -24.92 -10.07 -12.21
C VAL A 25 -23.75 -10.68 -13.00
N GLU A 26 -23.23 -9.98 -14.00
CA GLU A 26 -22.11 -10.46 -14.81
C GLU A 26 -20.83 -10.61 -13.99
N TYR A 27 -20.62 -9.75 -12.98
CA TYR A 27 -19.49 -9.84 -12.08
C TYR A 27 -19.62 -11.03 -11.13
N LYS A 28 -20.79 -11.25 -10.51
CA LYS A 28 -21.04 -12.41 -9.65
C LYS A 28 -20.77 -13.71 -10.41
N GLU A 29 -21.35 -13.86 -11.60
CA GLU A 29 -21.16 -15.07 -12.41
C GLU A 29 -19.71 -15.26 -12.86
N ALA A 30 -18.99 -14.17 -13.15
CA ALA A 30 -17.56 -14.24 -13.43
C ALA A 30 -16.78 -14.74 -12.22
N ILE A 31 -17.04 -14.23 -11.01
CA ILE A 31 -16.39 -14.68 -9.76
C ILE A 31 -16.68 -16.16 -9.50
N LYS A 32 -17.95 -16.58 -9.59
CA LYS A 32 -18.38 -17.97 -9.37
C LYS A 32 -17.80 -18.95 -10.40
N SER A 33 -17.41 -18.47 -11.58
CA SER A 33 -16.78 -19.29 -12.62
C SER A 33 -15.27 -19.53 -12.41
N ILE A 34 -14.63 -18.80 -11.50
CA ILE A 34 -13.19 -18.94 -11.22
C ILE A 34 -12.95 -20.22 -10.44
N ASN A 35 -12.06 -21.07 -10.97
CA ASN A 35 -11.60 -22.27 -10.28
C ASN A 35 -10.25 -21.97 -9.63
N LEU A 36 -10.19 -22.07 -8.30
CA LEU A 36 -8.96 -21.87 -7.55
C LEU A 36 -8.09 -23.14 -7.63
N GLY A 37 -6.82 -22.94 -7.94
CA GLY A 37 -5.77 -23.96 -7.84
C GLY A 37 -5.21 -24.09 -6.43
N GLU A 38 -4.22 -24.98 -6.28
CA GLU A 38 -3.55 -25.21 -5.00
C GLU A 38 -2.92 -23.91 -4.46
N GLY A 39 -3.18 -23.61 -3.20
CA GLY A 39 -2.68 -22.41 -2.51
C GLY A 39 -3.38 -21.10 -2.88
N GLN A 40 -4.32 -21.10 -3.82
CA GLN A 40 -5.12 -19.92 -4.17
C GLN A 40 -6.33 -19.80 -3.24
N PHE A 41 -6.72 -18.56 -2.96
CA PHE A 41 -7.89 -18.22 -2.15
C PHE A 41 -8.52 -16.94 -2.69
N PHE A 42 -9.81 -16.73 -2.41
CA PHE A 42 -10.43 -15.43 -2.60
C PHE A 42 -10.18 -14.53 -1.39
N SER A 43 -10.19 -13.23 -1.62
CA SER A 43 -10.30 -12.21 -0.58
C SER A 43 -11.41 -11.23 -0.91
N ILE A 44 -11.98 -10.59 0.11
CA ILE A 44 -13.02 -9.57 -0.05
C ILE A 44 -12.37 -8.20 0.17
N ARG A 45 -12.61 -7.24 -0.73
CA ARG A 45 -12.15 -5.85 -0.59
C ARG A 45 -13.33 -4.96 -0.21
N LEU A 46 -13.22 -4.35 0.97
CA LEU A 46 -14.10 -3.32 1.47
C LEU A 46 -13.52 -1.96 1.04
N ASP A 47 -14.00 -1.44 -0.08
CA ASP A 47 -13.64 -0.09 -0.55
C ASP A 47 -14.53 0.98 0.09
N SER A 48 -14.48 2.21 -0.42
CA SER A 48 -15.25 3.32 0.15
C SER A 48 -16.76 3.07 0.18
N VAL A 49 -17.32 2.33 -0.79
CA VAL A 49 -18.76 2.01 -0.80
C VAL A 49 -19.07 1.10 0.38
N ALA A 50 -18.29 0.04 0.55
CA ALA A 50 -18.45 -0.90 1.67
C ALA A 50 -18.28 -0.22 3.04
N LEU A 51 -17.32 0.71 3.16
CA LEU A 51 -17.07 1.44 4.39
C LEU A 51 -18.16 2.47 4.71
N GLU A 52 -18.83 3.01 3.69
CA GLU A 52 -20.01 3.87 3.85
C GLU A 52 -21.25 3.05 4.24
N ASP A 53 -21.48 1.92 3.57
CA ASP A 53 -22.61 1.02 3.84
C ASP A 53 -22.53 0.39 5.23
N MET A 54 -21.35 0.26 5.82
CA MET A 54 -21.17 -0.22 7.19
C MET A 54 -21.88 0.66 8.24
N LEU A 55 -22.27 1.89 7.89
CA LEU A 55 -23.13 2.74 8.72
C LEU A 55 -24.58 2.24 8.81
N ASP A 56 -24.98 1.35 7.90
CA ASP A 56 -26.19 0.53 7.94
C ASP A 56 -25.80 -0.96 8.07
N PRO A 57 -25.58 -1.45 9.30
CA PRO A 57 -25.07 -2.80 9.53
C PRO A 57 -25.95 -3.91 8.94
N ASP A 58 -27.27 -3.70 8.85
CA ASP A 58 -28.18 -4.72 8.33
C ASP A 58 -27.96 -4.90 6.81
N TYR A 59 -27.90 -3.80 6.06
CA TYR A 59 -27.61 -3.83 4.62
C TYR A 59 -26.20 -4.35 4.33
N PHE A 60 -25.20 -3.88 5.07
CA PHE A 60 -23.82 -4.35 4.90
C PHE A 60 -23.70 -5.86 5.17
N ASN A 61 -24.37 -6.36 6.22
CA ASN A 61 -24.35 -7.78 6.55
C ASN A 61 -25.06 -8.63 5.49
N GLU A 62 -26.17 -8.16 4.92
CA GLU A 62 -26.85 -8.85 3.82
C GLU A 62 -25.89 -9.07 2.63
N ILE A 63 -25.13 -8.04 2.25
CA ILE A 63 -24.17 -8.15 1.14
C ILE A 63 -23.01 -9.09 1.49
N ILE A 64 -22.45 -9.00 2.69
CA ILE A 64 -21.36 -9.91 3.11
C ILE A 64 -21.86 -11.36 3.19
N GLU A 65 -23.06 -11.59 3.71
CA GLU A 65 -23.69 -12.91 3.74
C GLU A 65 -23.88 -13.44 2.32
N ASP A 66 -24.46 -12.65 1.42
CA ASP A 66 -24.63 -13.01 0.01
C ASP A 66 -23.31 -13.36 -0.67
N ILE A 67 -22.25 -12.56 -0.46
CA ILE A 67 -20.90 -12.87 -0.97
C ILE A 67 -20.47 -14.24 -0.47
N THR A 68 -20.52 -14.48 0.84
CA THR A 68 -20.03 -15.73 1.43
C THR A 68 -20.85 -16.95 0.99
N VAL A 69 -22.17 -16.83 0.93
CA VAL A 69 -23.08 -17.92 0.56
C VAL A 69 -22.96 -18.27 -0.93
N GLU A 70 -22.99 -17.28 -1.82
CA GLU A 70 -22.94 -17.55 -3.27
C GLU A 70 -21.57 -18.06 -3.74
N THR A 71 -20.49 -17.70 -3.04
CA THR A 71 -19.12 -18.14 -3.38
C THR A 71 -18.64 -19.33 -2.57
N GLY A 72 -19.37 -19.72 -1.51
CA GLY A 72 -18.98 -20.79 -0.59
C GLY A 72 -17.75 -20.44 0.27
N LEU A 73 -17.51 -19.15 0.52
CA LEU A 73 -16.39 -18.69 1.32
C LEU A 73 -16.65 -18.89 2.82
N GLU A 74 -15.66 -19.42 3.51
CA GLU A 74 -15.66 -19.49 4.97
C GLU A 74 -15.02 -18.21 5.54
N PRO A 75 -15.77 -17.39 6.31
CA PRO A 75 -15.25 -16.14 6.88
C PRO A 75 -13.93 -16.33 7.65
N ALA A 76 -13.83 -17.41 8.44
CA ALA A 76 -12.68 -17.65 9.30
C ALA A 76 -11.36 -17.82 8.53
N SER A 77 -11.41 -18.31 7.28
CA SER A 77 -10.23 -18.52 6.43
C SER A 77 -10.16 -17.56 5.24
N THR A 78 -11.08 -16.61 5.13
CA THR A 78 -11.13 -15.66 4.01
C THR A 78 -10.50 -14.33 4.42
N PRO A 79 -9.43 -13.88 3.75
CA PRO A 79 -8.92 -12.53 3.94
C PRO A 79 -9.97 -11.46 3.61
N VAL A 80 -10.10 -10.46 4.46
CA VAL A 80 -10.82 -9.22 4.16
C VAL A 80 -9.86 -8.03 4.19
N ILE A 81 -9.95 -7.18 3.17
CA ILE A 81 -9.11 -6.02 2.96
C ILE A 81 -9.95 -4.78 3.24
N ILE A 82 -9.62 -4.06 4.30
CA ILE A 82 -10.12 -2.71 4.60
C ILE A 82 -9.31 -1.74 3.74
N ASP A 83 -9.93 -1.17 2.71
CA ASP A 83 -9.23 -0.30 1.77
C ASP A 83 -9.58 1.18 1.97
N LEU A 84 -8.67 1.90 2.62
CA LEU A 84 -8.79 3.33 2.87
C LEU A 84 -8.46 4.18 1.62
N ALA A 85 -7.98 3.57 0.54
CA ALA A 85 -7.54 4.20 -0.70
C ALA A 85 -6.54 5.35 -0.46
N ASP A 86 -6.74 6.52 -1.09
CA ASP A 86 -5.95 7.72 -0.88
C ASP A 86 -6.42 8.47 0.37
N ILE A 87 -5.58 8.49 1.40
CA ILE A 87 -5.82 9.17 2.66
C ILE A 87 -4.95 10.40 2.86
N SER A 88 -4.33 10.93 1.80
CA SER A 88 -3.44 12.10 1.89
C SER A 88 -4.13 13.30 2.57
N ASN A 89 -5.44 13.44 2.42
CA ASN A 89 -6.26 14.51 2.98
C ASN A 89 -7.05 14.13 4.24
N LYS A 90 -6.98 12.89 4.72
CA LYS A 90 -7.63 12.45 5.97
C LYS A 90 -6.67 12.63 7.16
N SER A 91 -7.18 12.70 8.39
CA SER A 91 -6.32 12.64 9.56
C SER A 91 -5.92 11.20 9.90
N VAL A 92 -4.88 11.02 10.73
CA VAL A 92 -4.51 9.68 11.21
C VAL A 92 -5.59 9.13 12.15
N SER A 93 -6.25 9.98 12.95
CA SER A 93 -7.33 9.56 13.84
C SER A 93 -8.55 9.03 13.07
N ASP A 94 -8.95 9.70 11.99
CA ASP A 94 -10.09 9.23 11.18
C ASP A 94 -9.78 7.86 10.55
N ALA A 95 -8.53 7.66 10.14
CA ALA A 95 -8.07 6.38 9.60
C ALA A 95 -8.06 5.28 10.67
N ILE A 96 -7.64 5.58 11.91
CA ILE A 96 -7.72 4.63 13.04
C ILE A 96 -9.17 4.27 13.33
N GLU A 97 -10.07 5.24 13.40
CA GLU A 97 -11.49 5.02 13.66
C GLU A 97 -12.13 4.13 12.59
N THR A 98 -11.85 4.41 11.31
CA THR A 98 -12.35 3.59 10.19
C THR A 98 -11.81 2.17 10.27
N ILE A 99 -10.50 1.99 10.54
CA ILE A 99 -9.90 0.66 10.72
C ILE A 99 -10.55 -0.07 11.89
N GLN A 100 -10.77 0.62 13.01
CA GLN A 100 -11.34 0.01 14.20
C GLN A 100 -12.78 -0.47 13.97
N GLN A 101 -13.64 0.39 13.43
CA GLN A 101 -15.03 0.06 13.13
C GLN A 101 -15.10 -1.16 12.19
N ALA A 102 -14.36 -1.12 11.07
CA ALA A 102 -14.34 -2.22 10.13
C ALA A 102 -13.73 -3.50 10.71
N TYR A 103 -12.65 -3.39 11.49
CA TYR A 103 -12.05 -4.55 12.14
C TYR A 103 -13.03 -5.21 13.11
N GLU A 104 -13.62 -4.45 14.04
CA GLU A 104 -14.56 -4.96 15.03
C GLU A 104 -15.79 -5.60 14.37
N HIS A 105 -16.34 -4.95 13.34
CA HIS A 105 -17.47 -5.46 12.59
C HIS A 105 -17.14 -6.77 11.88
N MET A 106 -16.06 -6.81 11.10
CA MET A 106 -15.64 -8.02 10.38
C MET A 106 -15.29 -9.17 11.34
N ARG A 107 -14.70 -8.88 12.50
CA ARG A 107 -14.47 -9.87 13.56
C ARG A 107 -15.78 -10.44 14.10
N SER A 108 -16.83 -9.61 14.23
CA SER A 108 -18.13 -10.03 14.75
C SER A 108 -18.87 -11.00 13.82
N VAL A 109 -18.65 -10.87 12.50
CA VAL A 109 -19.21 -11.76 11.47
C VAL A 109 -18.24 -12.89 11.06
N GLY A 110 -17.22 -13.15 11.90
CA GLY A 110 -16.41 -14.37 11.82
C GLY A 110 -15.12 -14.29 11.00
N PHE A 111 -14.81 -13.15 10.39
CA PHE A 111 -13.54 -12.99 9.66
C PHE A 111 -12.37 -12.90 10.64
N THR A 112 -11.29 -13.64 10.35
CA THR A 112 -10.11 -13.64 11.24
C THR A 112 -8.85 -13.03 10.65
N TYR A 113 -8.75 -13.01 9.32
CA TYR A 113 -7.60 -12.50 8.58
C TYR A 113 -7.96 -11.15 7.95
N ILE A 114 -7.63 -10.06 8.65
CA ILE A 114 -8.03 -8.69 8.28
C ILE A 114 -6.78 -7.89 7.92
N ILE A 115 -6.80 -7.25 6.75
CA ILE A 115 -5.69 -6.45 6.22
C ILE A 115 -6.18 -5.01 6.09
N ALA A 116 -5.48 -4.05 6.68
CA ALA A 116 -5.72 -2.63 6.41
C ALA A 116 -4.74 -2.13 5.33
N ILE A 117 -5.28 -1.51 4.29
CA ILE A 117 -4.50 -0.89 3.21
C ILE A 117 -4.86 0.58 3.01
N GLY A 118 -3.90 1.36 2.53
CA GLY A 118 -4.10 2.76 2.17
C GLY A 118 -2.88 3.37 1.49
N SER A 119 -2.94 4.66 1.19
CA SER A 119 -1.84 5.42 0.60
C SER A 119 -1.87 6.87 1.04
N SER A 120 -0.71 7.40 1.40
CA SER A 120 -0.51 8.84 1.61
C SER A 120 0.22 9.53 0.47
N ILE A 121 0.54 8.82 -0.61
CA ILE A 121 1.18 9.43 -1.78
C ILE A 121 0.10 10.23 -2.51
N PRO A 122 0.24 11.56 -2.65
CA PRO A 122 -0.76 12.34 -3.35
C PRO A 122 -0.76 12.04 -4.85
N ALA A 123 -1.89 12.32 -5.51
CA ALA A 123 -2.06 12.11 -6.95
C ALA A 123 -1.01 12.83 -7.82
N SER A 124 -0.36 13.88 -7.30
CA SER A 124 0.72 14.60 -7.97
C SER A 124 1.88 14.89 -7.01
N VAL A 125 3.11 14.73 -7.51
CA VAL A 125 4.34 15.06 -6.75
C VAL A 125 4.39 16.54 -6.34
N ASN A 126 3.69 17.42 -7.06
CA ASN A 126 3.64 18.85 -6.74
C ASN A 126 2.91 19.13 -5.42
N LEU A 127 2.02 18.21 -5.01
CA LEU A 127 1.33 18.27 -3.73
C LEU A 127 2.21 17.72 -2.61
N ALA A 128 3.15 16.83 -2.93
CA ALA A 128 4.10 16.27 -1.97
C ALA A 128 5.25 17.24 -1.65
N VAL A 129 5.83 17.87 -2.68
CA VAL A 129 6.91 18.85 -2.54
C VAL A 129 6.54 20.05 -3.40
N LYS A 130 6.24 21.22 -2.80
CA LYS A 130 5.70 22.39 -3.53
C LYS A 130 6.75 23.09 -4.39
N THR A 131 7.95 23.26 -3.85
CA THR A 131 9.09 23.90 -4.53
C THR A 131 9.70 22.92 -5.53
N LYS A 132 10.12 23.42 -6.70
CA LYS A 132 10.87 22.63 -7.68
C LYS A 132 12.32 22.53 -7.25
N ASP A 133 12.99 21.46 -7.67
CA ASP A 133 14.42 21.24 -7.42
C ASP A 133 14.76 21.28 -5.93
N SER A 134 13.86 20.70 -5.13
CA SER A 134 13.95 20.62 -3.68
C SER A 134 13.48 19.27 -3.18
N SER A 135 13.71 19.00 -1.90
CA SER A 135 13.18 17.83 -1.22
C SER A 135 12.11 18.20 -0.20
N GLY A 136 11.33 17.20 0.21
CA GLY A 136 10.37 17.32 1.29
C GLY A 136 9.93 15.97 1.81
N THR A 137 9.30 15.97 2.98
CA THR A 137 8.81 14.75 3.63
C THR A 137 7.29 14.75 3.65
N ILE A 138 6.70 13.58 3.39
CA ILE A 138 5.26 13.33 3.58
C ILE A 138 5.08 12.19 4.57
N PHE A 139 4.19 12.37 5.54
CA PHE A 139 3.85 11.30 6.48
C PHE A 139 3.05 10.20 5.78
N ARG A 140 3.37 8.94 6.12
CA ARG A 140 2.59 7.76 5.74
C ARG A 140 1.51 7.54 6.79
N LYS A 141 0.37 8.19 6.59
CA LYS A 141 -0.76 8.13 7.52
C LYS A 141 -1.32 6.72 7.68
N GLU A 142 -1.19 5.88 6.65
CA GLU A 142 -1.68 4.51 6.63
C GLU A 142 -0.90 3.63 7.62
N ILE A 143 0.44 3.75 7.64
CA ILE A 143 1.26 2.98 8.59
C ILE A 143 1.13 3.54 9.99
N LEU A 144 1.00 4.86 10.13
CA LEU A 144 0.75 5.50 11.44
C LEU A 144 -0.59 5.06 12.02
N ALA A 145 -1.65 4.96 11.21
CA ALA A 145 -2.95 4.48 11.65
C ALA A 145 -2.90 3.00 12.04
N TRP A 146 -2.26 2.15 11.24
CA TRP A 146 -2.08 0.74 11.56
C TRP A 146 -1.27 0.53 12.85
N LYS A 147 -0.13 1.24 13.02
CA LYS A 147 0.66 1.20 14.27
C LYS A 147 -0.16 1.69 15.46
N GLY A 148 -0.90 2.79 15.30
CA GLY A 148 -1.75 3.35 16.35
C GLY A 148 -2.86 2.39 16.79
N PHE A 149 -3.51 1.72 15.83
CA PHE A 149 -4.49 0.68 16.10
C PHE A 149 -3.88 -0.48 16.89
N LEU A 150 -2.73 -1.02 16.46
CA LEU A 150 -2.08 -2.13 17.16
C LEU A 150 -1.50 -1.75 18.53
N GLN A 151 -1.16 -0.48 18.75
CA GLN A 151 -0.79 0.00 20.08
C GLN A 151 -2.00 0.01 21.03
N ALA A 152 -3.18 0.39 20.54
CA ALA A 152 -4.43 0.35 21.32
C ALA A 152 -4.95 -1.08 21.53
N PHE A 153 -4.79 -1.94 20.52
CA PHE A 153 -5.27 -3.33 20.52
C PHE A 153 -4.10 -4.30 20.21
N PRO A 154 -3.16 -4.49 21.14
CA PRO A 154 -1.91 -5.21 20.87
C PRO A 154 -2.07 -6.72 20.64
N LYS A 155 -3.27 -7.27 20.89
CA LYS A 155 -3.63 -8.66 20.60
C LYS A 155 -4.45 -8.81 19.32
N ALA A 156 -4.78 -7.71 18.64
CA ALA A 156 -5.54 -7.75 17.41
C ALA A 156 -4.68 -8.34 16.28
N SER A 157 -5.33 -9.13 15.41
CA SER A 157 -4.70 -9.72 14.24
C SER A 157 -5.01 -8.86 13.01
N LEU A 158 -4.38 -7.68 12.95
CA LEU A 158 -4.50 -6.75 11.84
C LEU A 158 -3.20 -6.68 11.04
N TYR A 159 -3.26 -7.05 9.76
CA TYR A 159 -2.13 -7.04 8.84
C TYR A 159 -2.06 -5.70 8.10
N PHE A 160 -0.85 -5.31 7.71
CA PHE A 160 -0.61 -4.09 6.95
C PHE A 160 -0.42 -4.37 5.47
N GLY A 161 -0.97 -3.51 4.62
CA GLY A 161 -0.56 -3.35 3.24
C GLY A 161 -0.66 -1.89 2.79
N ASP A 162 -0.14 -1.58 1.61
CA ASP A 162 -0.31 -0.27 0.99
C ASP A 162 -0.27 -0.36 -0.54
N TYR A 163 -0.39 0.79 -1.20
CA TYR A 163 -0.29 0.93 -2.65
C TYR A 163 1.15 1.16 -3.16
N GLY A 164 2.15 0.96 -2.30
CA GLY A 164 3.55 1.23 -2.57
C GLY A 164 3.81 2.69 -2.93
N VAL A 165 4.66 2.90 -3.94
CA VAL A 165 5.22 4.21 -4.33
C VAL A 165 4.35 5.00 -5.32
N ARG A 166 3.10 4.57 -5.55
CA ARG A 166 2.13 5.26 -6.42
C ARG A 166 0.80 5.48 -5.71
N ASN A 167 0.14 6.57 -6.09
CA ASN A 167 -1.22 6.84 -5.64
C ASN A 167 -2.21 5.83 -6.28
N PRO A 168 -3.18 5.29 -5.53
CA PRO A 168 -4.17 4.31 -6.01
C PRO A 168 -5.08 4.82 -7.12
N ARG A 169 -5.25 6.15 -7.24
CA ARG A 169 -6.06 6.82 -8.26
C ARG A 169 -5.22 7.36 -9.42
N ALA A 170 -3.93 7.02 -9.47
CA ALA A 170 -3.08 7.48 -10.56
C ALA A 170 -3.54 6.82 -11.86
N ALA A 171 -3.90 7.65 -12.86
CA ALA A 171 -4.38 7.15 -14.13
C ALA A 171 -3.38 6.18 -14.78
N GLU A 172 -3.91 5.06 -15.27
CA GLU A 172 -3.18 4.08 -16.04
C GLU A 172 -3.00 4.55 -17.49
N ASN A 173 -1.87 4.21 -18.11
CA ASN A 173 -1.59 4.46 -19.53
C ASN A 173 -1.59 5.93 -19.99
N ILE A 174 -1.68 6.91 -19.08
CA ILE A 174 -1.50 8.33 -19.42
C ILE A 174 -0.02 8.70 -19.29
N ILE A 175 0.62 8.95 -20.43
CA ILE A 175 1.95 9.56 -20.46
C ILE A 175 1.77 11.05 -20.15
N ALA A 176 2.14 11.47 -18.95
CA ALA A 176 2.16 12.88 -18.58
C ALA A 176 3.33 13.58 -19.30
N PRO A 177 3.09 14.40 -20.33
CA PRO A 177 4.14 14.99 -21.15
C PRO A 177 5.10 15.89 -20.36
N ASP A 178 4.59 16.54 -19.32
CA ASP A 178 5.31 17.48 -18.46
C ASP A 178 5.62 16.88 -17.08
N MET A 179 5.82 15.55 -17.02
CA MET A 179 6.16 14.86 -15.78
C MET A 179 7.46 15.43 -15.19
N ASN A 180 7.40 15.80 -13.91
CA ASN A 180 8.58 16.20 -13.15
C ASN A 180 9.45 14.98 -12.80
N GLY A 181 10.77 15.16 -12.83
CA GLY A 181 11.72 14.23 -12.23
C GLY A 181 11.46 14.10 -10.73
N LYS A 182 11.53 12.87 -10.22
CA LYS A 182 11.29 12.59 -8.79
C LYS A 182 11.89 11.25 -8.40
N ILE A 183 12.36 11.18 -7.16
CA ILE A 183 12.73 9.94 -6.48
C ILE A 183 11.94 9.91 -5.17
N ARG A 184 11.28 8.79 -4.89
CA ARG A 184 10.50 8.58 -3.66
C ARG A 184 11.23 7.59 -2.78
N TYR A 185 11.80 8.08 -1.70
CA TYR A 185 12.61 7.30 -0.80
C TYR A 185 11.79 7.03 0.48
N THR A 186 11.62 5.76 0.84
CA THR A 186 10.80 5.39 2.00
C THR A 186 11.67 5.49 3.25
N ILE A 187 11.15 6.16 4.26
CA ILE A 187 11.80 6.28 5.56
C ILE A 187 10.78 5.90 6.63
N GLU A 188 11.23 5.80 7.88
CA GLU A 188 10.33 5.48 8.98
C GLU A 188 9.11 6.43 9.01
N ASN A 189 7.91 5.86 9.00
CA ASN A 189 6.62 6.55 9.03
C ASN A 189 6.39 7.56 7.89
N SER A 190 7.24 7.66 6.86
CA SER A 190 7.21 8.75 5.89
C SER A 190 7.82 8.39 4.53
N TYR A 191 7.64 9.26 3.55
CA TYR A 191 8.48 9.32 2.35
C TYR A 191 9.33 10.59 2.37
N PHE A 192 10.63 10.46 2.10
CA PHE A 192 11.49 11.56 1.70
C PHE A 192 11.52 11.64 0.17
N ILE A 193 11.05 12.75 -0.38
CA ILE A 193 10.86 12.92 -1.82
C ILE A 193 11.80 13.99 -2.32
N ALA A 194 12.69 13.63 -3.24
CA ALA A 194 13.44 14.59 -4.04
C ALA A 194 12.64 14.90 -5.31
N ARG A 195 12.26 16.16 -5.51
CA ARG A 195 11.47 16.62 -6.66
C ARG A 195 12.31 17.57 -7.50
N GLY A 196 12.39 17.29 -8.80
CA GLY A 196 12.94 18.21 -9.79
C GLY A 196 11.86 18.98 -10.55
N HIS A 197 12.19 19.39 -11.76
CA HIS A 197 11.31 20.11 -12.69
C HIS A 197 10.93 19.22 -13.90
N SER A 198 10.22 19.80 -14.86
CA SER A 198 9.68 19.05 -16.01
C SER A 198 10.82 18.44 -16.83
N LEU A 199 10.72 17.14 -17.12
CA LEU A 199 11.71 16.40 -17.92
C LEU A 199 11.80 16.84 -19.38
N ARG A 200 11.00 17.82 -19.82
CA ARG A 200 11.09 18.47 -21.13
C ARG A 200 12.01 19.68 -21.18
N GLN A 201 12.25 20.32 -20.03
CA GLN A 201 12.97 21.59 -19.97
C GLN A 201 14.49 21.41 -20.04
N ASP A 202 15.01 20.23 -19.73
CA ASP A 202 16.45 20.00 -19.57
C ASP A 202 16.92 18.62 -20.03
N ASN A 203 18.25 18.46 -20.07
CA ASN A 203 18.89 17.15 -20.25
C ASN A 203 18.51 16.22 -19.08
N LYS A 204 17.64 15.23 -19.35
CA LYS A 204 17.13 14.23 -18.39
C LYS A 204 18.23 13.58 -17.53
N THR A 205 19.41 13.37 -18.11
CA THR A 205 20.57 12.78 -17.44
C THR A 205 21.08 13.61 -16.26
N ALA A 206 21.11 14.94 -16.40
CA ALA A 206 21.61 15.81 -15.35
C ALA A 206 20.67 15.83 -14.14
N GLN A 207 19.35 15.79 -14.38
CA GLN A 207 18.37 15.94 -13.31
C GLN A 207 18.32 14.71 -12.39
N ASN A 208 18.32 13.49 -12.93
CA ASN A 208 18.27 12.28 -12.10
C ASN A 208 19.49 12.15 -11.19
N ASN A 209 20.69 12.48 -11.69
CA ASN A 209 21.90 12.46 -10.88
C ASN A 209 21.83 13.46 -9.71
N VAL A 210 21.28 14.66 -9.96
CA VAL A 210 21.05 15.68 -8.91
C VAL A 210 20.05 15.18 -7.87
N LEU A 211 18.93 14.60 -8.30
CA LEU A 211 17.92 14.07 -7.38
C LEU A 211 18.48 12.89 -6.57
N ALA A 212 19.20 11.98 -7.21
CA ALA A 212 19.83 10.84 -6.54
C ALA A 212 20.88 11.31 -5.54
N LYS A 213 21.69 12.32 -5.90
CA LYS A 213 22.63 12.96 -4.98
C LYS A 213 21.92 13.61 -3.80
N ALA A 214 20.77 14.25 -4.00
CA ALA A 214 19.98 14.80 -2.90
C ALA A 214 19.49 13.73 -1.91
N ILE A 215 19.20 12.51 -2.38
CA ILE A 215 18.90 11.37 -1.50
C ILE A 215 20.17 10.95 -0.77
N VAL A 216 21.27 10.65 -1.48
CA VAL A 216 22.53 10.13 -0.90
C VAL A 216 23.15 11.09 0.12
N ASP A 217 23.11 12.40 -0.13
CA ASP A 217 23.66 13.42 0.77
C ASP A 217 22.73 13.68 1.98
N SER A 218 21.50 13.14 1.98
CA SER A 218 20.57 13.28 3.11
C SER A 218 20.90 12.30 4.23
N HIS A 219 20.58 12.68 5.46
CA HIS A 219 20.68 11.79 6.63
C HIS A 219 19.68 10.61 6.60
N HIS A 220 18.78 10.59 5.61
CA HIS A 220 17.79 9.54 5.44
C HIS A 220 18.31 8.33 4.68
N TYR A 221 19.40 8.48 3.90
CA TYR A 221 19.88 7.41 3.04
C TYR A 221 20.44 6.24 3.86
N MET A 222 19.89 5.05 3.62
CA MET A 222 20.20 3.81 4.35
C MET A 222 21.48 3.10 3.85
N GLY A 223 22.12 3.65 2.82
CA GLY A 223 23.38 3.15 2.28
C GLY A 223 23.21 2.17 1.12
N ALA A 224 24.21 2.12 0.24
CA ALA A 224 24.16 1.36 -1.01
C ALA A 224 23.95 -0.15 -0.84
N ASN A 225 24.29 -0.70 0.34
CA ASN A 225 24.13 -2.12 0.66
C ASN A 225 22.76 -2.47 1.26
N PHE A 226 21.88 -1.48 1.49
CA PHE A 226 20.57 -1.73 2.12
C PHE A 226 19.61 -2.47 1.18
N SER A 227 19.53 -2.05 -0.07
CA SER A 227 18.69 -2.69 -1.09
C SER A 227 19.29 -2.53 -2.49
N TRP A 228 18.75 -3.27 -3.46
CA TRP A 228 19.10 -3.03 -4.86
C TRP A 228 18.76 -1.59 -5.27
N GLY A 229 17.60 -1.06 -4.86
CA GLY A 229 17.21 0.32 -5.12
C GLY A 229 18.24 1.32 -4.60
N ASP A 230 18.75 1.12 -3.39
CA ASP A 230 19.75 1.98 -2.77
C ASP A 230 21.10 1.97 -3.51
N SER A 231 21.54 0.80 -3.95
CA SER A 231 22.73 0.67 -4.82
C SER A 231 22.55 1.45 -6.12
N ARG A 232 21.38 1.38 -6.76
CA ARG A 232 21.11 2.12 -8.01
C ARG A 232 21.01 3.63 -7.79
N ILE A 233 20.50 4.08 -6.64
CA ILE A 233 20.51 5.49 -6.26
C ILE A 233 21.95 5.98 -6.10
N MET A 234 22.83 5.21 -5.45
CA MET A 234 24.26 5.54 -5.35
C MET A 234 24.92 5.64 -6.72
N ASP A 235 24.77 4.63 -7.58
CA ASP A 235 25.32 4.63 -8.94
C ASP A 235 24.89 5.90 -9.71
N CYS A 236 23.61 6.27 -9.62
CA CYS A 236 23.08 7.45 -10.28
C CYS A 236 23.65 8.74 -9.70
N SER A 237 23.79 8.85 -8.38
CA SER A 237 24.41 10.01 -7.73
C SER A 237 25.86 10.26 -8.19
N GLN A 238 26.56 9.21 -8.62
CA GLN A 238 27.92 9.23 -9.15
C GLN A 238 27.97 9.37 -10.68
N GLY A 239 26.82 9.44 -11.34
CA GLY A 239 26.71 9.54 -12.80
C GLY A 239 27.01 8.23 -13.55
N LEU A 240 27.02 7.08 -12.87
CA LEU A 240 27.26 5.77 -13.49
C LEU A 240 26.01 5.22 -14.21
N PHE A 241 24.84 5.77 -13.91
CA PHE A 241 23.55 5.35 -14.45
C PHE A 241 22.53 6.50 -14.37
N VAL A 242 21.51 6.49 -15.22
CA VAL A 242 20.45 7.54 -15.28
C VAL A 242 19.05 6.97 -15.16
N GLY A 243 18.79 5.84 -15.82
CA GLY A 243 17.49 5.17 -15.79
C GLY A 243 16.39 5.81 -16.62
N SER A 244 15.45 4.97 -17.05
CA SER A 244 14.17 5.39 -17.60
C SER A 244 13.16 5.67 -16.48
N PRO A 245 12.03 6.35 -16.73
CA PRO A 245 10.97 6.49 -15.73
C PRO A 245 10.49 5.17 -15.14
N THR A 246 10.34 4.13 -15.96
CA THR A 246 9.98 2.78 -15.50
C THR A 246 11.06 2.21 -14.58
N THR A 247 12.33 2.44 -14.90
CA THR A 247 13.44 2.00 -14.04
C THR A 247 13.41 2.67 -12.68
N TRP A 248 13.07 3.96 -12.62
CA TRP A 248 12.93 4.68 -11.35
C TRP A 248 11.74 4.18 -10.53
N ILE A 249 10.62 3.80 -11.16
CA ILE A 249 9.53 3.13 -10.44
C ILE A 249 10.04 1.82 -9.82
N SER A 250 10.79 1.00 -10.56
CA SER A 250 11.36 -0.23 -10.00
C SER A 250 12.32 0.03 -8.83
N ILE A 251 13.16 1.06 -8.93
CA ILE A 251 14.12 1.47 -7.88
C ILE A 251 13.37 1.93 -6.63
N ASP A 252 12.41 2.85 -6.78
CA ASP A 252 11.56 3.36 -5.70
C ASP A 252 10.80 2.19 -5.02
N THR A 253 10.17 1.30 -5.80
CA THR A 253 9.43 0.14 -5.29
C THR A 253 10.31 -0.85 -4.54
N ASN A 254 11.51 -1.16 -5.04
CA ASN A 254 12.40 -2.11 -4.38
C ASN A 254 12.89 -1.59 -3.02
N HIS A 255 13.34 -0.34 -2.98
CA HIS A 255 13.74 0.30 -1.74
C HIS A 255 12.55 0.39 -0.76
N HIS A 256 11.36 0.77 -1.25
CA HIS A 256 10.15 0.84 -0.44
C HIS A 256 9.81 -0.49 0.23
N ILE A 257 9.77 -1.59 -0.52
CA ILE A 257 9.49 -2.92 0.05
C ILE A 257 10.55 -3.29 1.11
N SER A 258 11.83 -3.01 0.83
CA SER A 258 12.94 -3.31 1.76
C SER A 258 12.84 -2.51 3.06
N SER A 259 12.56 -1.20 2.96
CA SER A 259 12.38 -0.32 4.12
C SER A 259 11.12 -0.65 4.91
N LEU A 260 9.99 -0.84 4.24
CA LEU A 260 8.70 -1.10 4.88
C LEU A 260 8.69 -2.43 5.63
N THR A 261 9.23 -3.50 5.03
CA THR A 261 9.28 -4.81 5.68
C THR A 261 10.16 -4.78 6.94
N THR A 262 11.28 -4.04 6.89
CA THR A 262 12.14 -3.79 8.05
C THR A 262 11.37 -3.03 9.14
N GLU A 263 10.68 -1.94 8.79
CA GLU A 263 9.91 -1.12 9.72
C GLU A 263 8.77 -1.91 10.41
N ILE A 264 8.03 -2.74 9.64
CA ILE A 264 6.97 -3.60 10.19
C ILE A 264 7.56 -4.63 11.15
N TYR A 265 8.68 -5.27 10.77
CA TYR A 265 9.33 -6.27 11.62
C TYR A 265 9.80 -5.68 12.95
N GLU A 266 10.45 -4.51 12.91
CA GLU A 266 10.92 -3.82 14.11
C GLU A 266 9.76 -3.42 15.03
N PHE A 267 8.71 -2.80 14.48
CA PHE A 267 7.54 -2.39 15.24
C PHE A 267 6.84 -3.58 15.91
N THR A 268 6.56 -4.65 15.15
CA THR A 268 5.86 -5.83 15.67
C THR A 268 6.68 -6.57 16.73
N SER A 269 8.00 -6.63 16.56
CA SER A 269 8.91 -7.20 17.56
C SER A 269 8.90 -6.41 18.87
N GLN A 270 8.91 -5.08 18.79
CA GLN A 270 8.83 -4.19 19.96
C GLN A 270 7.47 -4.29 20.66
N LEU A 271 6.39 -4.36 19.89
CA LEU A 271 5.03 -4.53 20.43
C LEU A 271 4.91 -5.86 21.19
N ALA A 272 5.36 -6.97 20.60
CA ALA A 272 5.34 -8.29 21.23
C ALA A 272 6.17 -8.33 22.54
N ALA A 273 7.36 -7.71 22.53
CA ALA A 273 8.18 -7.59 23.73
C ALA A 273 7.50 -6.79 24.84
N THR A 274 6.74 -5.74 24.49
CA THR A 274 5.99 -4.92 25.44
C THR A 274 4.83 -5.70 26.05
N VAL A 275 4.04 -6.41 25.23
CA VAL A 275 2.95 -7.27 25.71
C VAL A 275 3.45 -8.34 26.68
N SER A 276 4.55 -9.02 26.34
CA SER A 276 5.12 -10.08 27.19
C SER A 276 5.61 -9.56 28.55
N ARG A 277 6.09 -8.31 28.62
CA ARG A 277 6.50 -7.69 29.90
C ARG A 277 5.29 -7.37 30.77
N THR A 278 4.22 -6.83 30.19
CA THR A 278 3.01 -6.48 30.92
C THR A 278 2.29 -7.72 31.46
N GLU A 279 2.31 -8.85 30.75
CA GLU A 279 1.69 -10.11 31.22
C GLU A 279 2.46 -10.80 32.36
N LYS A 280 3.74 -10.46 32.56
CA LYS A 280 4.58 -11.00 33.62
C LYS A 280 4.61 -10.13 34.90
N ALA A 281 4.07 -8.92 34.83
CA ALA A 281 4.01 -7.96 35.93
C ALA A 281 2.69 -8.11 36.70
#